data_AF-A0A7J3MYR7-F1
#
_entry.id   AF-A0A7J3MYR7-F1
#
_cell.length_a   1.000
_cell.length_b   1.000
_cell.length_c   1.000
_cell.angle_alpha   90.00
_cell.angle_beta   90.00
_cell.angle_gamma   90.00
#
_symmetry.space_group_name_H-M   'P 1'
#
loop_
_entity.id
_entity.type
_entity.pdbx_description
1 polymer ?
#
loop_
_entity_poly.entity_id
_entity_poly.type
_entity_poly.pdbx_seq_one_letter_code
_entity_poly.pdbx_strand_id
1 'polypeptide(L)'
;MAELVEEVLEIQYGRTFLHSYRAIYLKTVLVLMTLVSRALGLYVMIIVLIFNTIMLVYVGALRLYLRVLLLWLMLSSIIIAIDYLFASLSLIVFLNLLYGFTSFTSLALFFITTPPQHIRKVVGFNVLSLSYLFLRLALRDVVDIVDALRARGWSVRGNPLKHIYALRAVGNSLITKINYSIDSIRARGLEE
;
A
#
# COMPACT_ATOMS: atom_id res chain seq x y z
N MET A 1 13.62 -0.74 -0.44
CA MET A 1 12.53 0.10 0.11
C MET A 1 12.48 1.46 -0.56
N ALA A 2 13.54 2.30 -0.54
CA ALA A 2 13.54 3.58 -1.26
C ALA A 2 13.15 3.46 -2.74
N GLU A 3 13.79 2.54 -3.48
CA GLU A 3 13.48 2.25 -4.89
C GLU A 3 12.03 1.80 -5.14
N LEU A 4 11.38 1.12 -4.17
CA LEU A 4 9.98 0.70 -4.29
C LEU A 4 9.02 1.87 -4.06
N VAL A 5 9.36 2.77 -3.15
CA VAL A 5 8.55 3.96 -2.87
C VAL A 5 8.65 4.95 -4.03
N GLU A 6 9.85 5.10 -4.61
CA GLU A 6 10.09 5.91 -5.80
C GLU A 6 9.31 5.37 -7.02
N GLU A 7 9.39 4.06 -7.27
CA GLU A 7 8.60 3.40 -8.34
C GLU A 7 7.09 3.59 -8.14
N VAL A 8 6.58 3.50 -6.91
CA VAL A 8 5.16 3.78 -6.60
C VAL A 8 4.79 5.24 -6.89
N LEU A 9 5.67 6.19 -6.53
CA LEU A 9 5.44 7.60 -6.79
C LEU A 9 5.46 7.89 -8.29
N GLU A 10 6.39 7.32 -9.06
CA GLU A 10 6.44 7.46 -10.53
C GLU A 10 5.18 6.92 -11.19
N ILE A 11 4.75 5.71 -10.82
CA ILE A 11 3.56 5.08 -11.37
C ILE A 11 2.32 5.94 -11.09
N GLN A 12 2.23 6.53 -9.89
CA GLN A 12 1.11 7.37 -9.48
C GLN A 12 0.96 8.67 -10.30
N TYR A 13 2.03 9.12 -10.97
CA TYR A 13 2.03 10.23 -11.92
C TYR A 13 1.84 9.81 -13.37
N GLY A 14 1.67 8.51 -13.63
CA GLY A 14 1.39 7.98 -14.95
C GLY A 14 0.12 8.57 -15.57
N ARG A 15 0.11 8.72 -16.89
CA ARG A 15 -1.07 9.18 -17.66
C ARG A 15 -1.75 8.01 -18.35
N THR A 16 -2.32 7.09 -17.57
CA THR A 16 -3.12 5.97 -18.11
C THR A 16 -4.60 6.16 -17.84
N PHE A 17 -5.45 5.39 -18.54
CA PHE A 17 -6.91 5.39 -18.30
C PHE A 17 -7.26 5.16 -16.82
N LEU A 18 -6.48 4.30 -16.13
CA LEU A 18 -6.66 4.01 -14.70
C LEU A 18 -6.41 5.25 -13.83
N HIS A 19 -5.61 6.22 -14.24
CA HIS A 19 -5.39 7.46 -13.50
C HIS A 19 -6.51 8.49 -13.65
N SER A 20 -7.43 8.27 -14.59
CA SER A 20 -8.55 9.17 -14.81
C SER A 20 -9.53 9.14 -13.63
N TYR A 21 -10.19 10.28 -13.37
CA TYR A 21 -11.24 10.38 -12.35
C TYR A 21 -12.34 9.33 -12.53
N ARG A 22 -12.73 9.03 -13.77
CA ARG A 22 -13.79 8.07 -14.09
C ARG A 22 -13.40 6.63 -13.71
N ALA A 23 -12.11 6.30 -13.75
CA ALA A 23 -11.64 4.97 -13.37
C ALA A 23 -11.72 4.69 -11.86
N ILE A 24 -12.01 5.70 -11.01
CA ILE A 24 -12.26 5.45 -9.59
C ILE A 24 -13.42 4.48 -9.40
N TYR A 25 -14.52 4.64 -10.14
CA TYR A 25 -15.69 3.77 -10.00
C TYR A 25 -15.34 2.31 -10.30
N LEU A 26 -14.58 2.06 -11.37
CA LEU A 26 -14.08 0.72 -11.71
C LEU A 26 -13.29 0.11 -10.54
N LYS A 27 -12.34 0.86 -9.98
CA LYS A 27 -11.49 0.36 -8.89
C LYS A 27 -12.30 0.13 -7.62
N THR A 28 -13.22 1.03 -7.28
CA THR A 28 -14.12 0.85 -6.13
C THR A 28 -14.97 -0.41 -6.30
N VAL A 29 -15.50 -0.66 -7.50
CA VAL A 29 -16.24 -1.90 -7.80
C VAL A 29 -15.34 -3.13 -7.63
N LEU A 30 -14.07 -3.07 -8.06
CA LEU A 30 -13.12 -4.17 -7.83
C LEU A 30 -12.85 -4.40 -6.34
N VAL A 31 -12.66 -3.35 -5.54
CA VAL A 31 -12.50 -3.47 -4.08
C VAL A 31 -13.74 -4.11 -3.46
N LEU A 32 -14.94 -3.65 -3.83
CA LEU A 32 -16.20 -4.21 -3.34
C LEU A 32 -16.38 -5.68 -3.75
N MET A 33 -16.12 -6.01 -5.03
CA MET A 33 -16.12 -7.39 -5.51
C MET A 33 -15.15 -8.25 -4.71
N THR A 34 -13.99 -7.72 -4.34
CA THR A 34 -13.02 -8.45 -3.51
C THR A 34 -13.58 -8.73 -2.13
N LEU A 35 -14.21 -7.75 -1.47
CA LEU A 35 -14.83 -7.95 -0.16
C LEU A 35 -15.92 -9.03 -0.19
N VAL A 36 -16.75 -9.03 -1.23
CA VAL A 36 -17.85 -9.99 -1.38
C VAL A 36 -17.36 -11.35 -1.91
N SER A 37 -16.19 -11.41 -2.55
CA SER A 37 -15.63 -12.64 -3.14
C SER A 37 -15.44 -13.77 -2.12
N ARG A 38 -15.22 -13.43 -0.84
CA ARG A 38 -15.15 -14.41 0.25
C ARG A 38 -16.45 -15.22 0.38
N ALA A 39 -17.61 -14.59 0.18
CA ALA A 39 -18.91 -15.24 0.23
C ALA A 39 -19.27 -15.92 -1.10
N LEU A 40 -18.81 -15.39 -2.23
CA LEU A 40 -19.15 -15.90 -3.56
C LEU A 40 -18.29 -17.10 -4.00
N GLY A 41 -17.13 -17.30 -3.37
CA GLY A 41 -16.28 -18.48 -3.54
C GLY A 41 -14.99 -18.22 -4.33
N LEU A 42 -14.18 -19.29 -4.42
CA LEU A 42 -12.81 -19.27 -4.96
C LEU A 42 -12.73 -18.71 -6.39
N TYR A 43 -13.67 -19.07 -7.27
CA TYR A 43 -13.63 -18.63 -8.66
C TYR A 43 -13.70 -17.11 -8.81
N VAL A 44 -14.54 -16.44 -8.00
CA VAL A 44 -14.65 -14.97 -8.03
C VAL A 44 -13.35 -14.33 -7.55
N MET A 45 -12.72 -14.87 -6.49
CA MET A 45 -11.41 -14.39 -6.02
C MET A 45 -10.35 -14.48 -7.12
N ILE A 46 -10.28 -15.61 -7.83
CA ILE A 46 -9.31 -15.82 -8.91
C ILE A 46 -9.56 -14.83 -10.07
N ILE A 47 -10.81 -14.63 -10.47
CA ILE A 47 -11.17 -13.68 -11.54
C ILE A 47 -10.74 -12.26 -11.16
N VAL A 48 -11.05 -11.83 -9.95
CA VAL A 48 -10.66 -10.50 -9.45
C VAL A 48 -9.13 -10.37 -9.41
N LEU A 49 -8.43 -11.40 -8.93
CA LEU A 49 -6.97 -11.40 -8.86
C LEU A 49 -6.33 -11.31 -10.25
N ILE A 50 -6.83 -12.06 -11.23
CA ILE A 50 -6.36 -11.99 -12.62
C ILE A 50 -6.58 -10.59 -13.17
N PHE A 51 -7.77 -10.02 -12.96
CA PHE A 51 -8.10 -8.69 -13.44
C PHE A 51 -7.19 -7.61 -12.83
N ASN A 52 -6.98 -7.67 -11.51
CA ASN A 52 -6.04 -6.77 -10.82
C ASN A 52 -4.61 -6.91 -11.36
N THR A 53 -4.18 -8.14 -11.61
CA THR A 53 -2.83 -8.42 -12.12
C THR A 53 -2.65 -7.82 -13.51
N ILE A 54 -3.61 -8.02 -14.42
CA ILE A 54 -3.59 -7.41 -15.75
C ILE A 54 -3.54 -5.88 -15.66
N MET A 55 -4.37 -5.29 -14.80
CA MET A 55 -4.40 -3.84 -14.61
C MET A 55 -3.09 -3.30 -14.03
N LEU A 56 -2.49 -3.96 -13.05
CA LEU A 56 -1.20 -3.56 -12.47
C LEU A 56 -0.08 -3.65 -13.52
N VAL A 57 -0.06 -4.71 -14.32
CA VAL A 57 0.90 -4.86 -15.43
C VAL A 57 0.71 -3.76 -16.46
N TYR A 58 -0.54 -3.42 -16.80
CA TYR A 58 -0.86 -2.35 -17.75
C TYR A 58 -0.35 -0.97 -17.32
N VAL A 59 -0.29 -0.68 -16.01
CA VAL A 59 0.29 0.58 -15.50
C VAL A 59 1.81 0.50 -15.28
N GLY A 60 2.46 -0.57 -15.75
CA GLY A 60 3.91 -0.73 -15.62
C GLY A 60 4.37 -1.14 -14.22
N ALA A 61 3.44 -1.52 -13.33
CA ALA A 61 3.74 -1.95 -11.96
C ALA A 61 4.18 -3.42 -11.86
N LEU A 62 4.64 -4.04 -12.96
CA LEU A 62 5.00 -5.47 -13.01
C LEU A 62 6.15 -5.79 -12.03
N ARG A 63 7.21 -4.97 -12.00
CA ARG A 63 8.36 -5.19 -11.11
C ARG A 63 7.95 -5.10 -9.64
N LEU A 64 7.18 -4.08 -9.28
CA LEU A 64 6.57 -3.93 -7.97
C LEU A 64 5.69 -5.14 -7.61
N TYR A 65 4.80 -5.55 -8.52
CA TYR A 65 3.91 -6.69 -8.32
C TYR A 65 4.69 -7.99 -8.06
N LEU A 66 5.73 -8.28 -8.85
CA LEU A 66 6.56 -9.48 -8.66
C LEU A 66 7.31 -9.47 -7.32
N ARG A 67 7.85 -8.32 -6.91
CA ARG A 67 8.53 -8.17 -5.61
C ARG A 67 7.55 -8.40 -4.45
N VAL A 68 6.34 -7.84 -4.52
CA VAL A 68 5.28 -8.05 -3.53
C VAL A 68 4.82 -9.51 -3.53
N LEU A 69 4.61 -10.12 -4.69
CA LEU A 69 4.22 -11.52 -4.82
C LEU A 69 5.24 -12.43 -4.14
N LEU A 70 6.53 -12.18 -4.36
CA LEU A 70 7.60 -12.96 -3.73
C LEU A 70 7.58 -12.82 -2.19
N LEU A 71 7.42 -11.59 -1.68
CA LEU A 71 7.28 -11.35 -0.24
C LEU A 71 6.03 -12.05 0.33
N TRP A 72 4.92 -11.99 -0.39
CA TRP A 72 3.68 -12.64 0.01
C TRP A 72 3.82 -14.16 0.04
N LEU A 73 4.46 -14.76 -0.97
CA LEU A 73 4.73 -16.19 -1.02
C LEU A 73 5.66 -16.63 0.12
N MET A 74 6.70 -15.85 0.43
CA MET A 74 7.56 -16.12 1.58
C MET A 74 6.75 -16.12 2.89
N LEU A 75 5.94 -15.09 3.14
CA LEU A 75 5.10 -15.03 4.35
C LEU A 75 4.06 -16.16 4.39
N SER A 76 3.43 -16.45 3.25
CA SER A 76 2.45 -17.52 3.11
C SER A 76 3.07 -18.89 3.37
N SER A 77 4.30 -19.14 2.91
CA SER A 77 5.00 -20.40 3.16
C SER A 77 5.24 -20.67 4.64
N ILE A 78 5.50 -19.63 5.43
CA ILE A 78 5.65 -19.75 6.89
C ILE A 78 4.32 -20.16 7.51
N ILE A 79 3.22 -19.50 7.11
CA ILE A 79 1.87 -19.81 7.61
C ILE A 79 1.47 -21.25 7.23
N ILE A 80 1.71 -21.66 5.99
CA ILE A 80 1.41 -23.02 5.51
C ILE A 80 2.28 -24.06 6.24
N ALA A 81 3.56 -23.78 6.49
CA ALA A 81 4.43 -24.67 7.25
C ALA A 81 3.94 -24.85 8.70
N ILE A 82 3.48 -23.76 9.34
CA ILE A 82 2.88 -23.83 10.67
C ILE A 82 1.61 -24.67 10.64
N ASP A 83 0.70 -24.44 9.68
CA ASP A 83 -0.54 -25.20 9.53
C ASP A 83 -0.28 -26.70 9.28
N TYR A 84 0.78 -27.02 8.52
CA TYR A 84 1.26 -28.38 8.32
C TYR A 84 1.76 -29.03 9.61
N LEU A 85 2.52 -28.29 10.44
CA LEU A 85 2.99 -28.80 11.74
C LEU A 85 1.84 -29.11 12.71
N PHE A 86 0.72 -28.40 12.59
CA PHE A 86 -0.51 -28.70 13.34
C PHE A 86 -1.39 -29.78 12.69
N ALA A 87 -0.91 -30.43 11.62
CA ALA A 87 -1.60 -31.49 10.89
C ALA A 87 -3.00 -31.12 10.37
N SER A 88 -3.28 -29.82 10.19
CA SER A 88 -4.61 -29.36 9.76
C SER A 88 -4.74 -29.24 8.24
N LEU A 89 -3.67 -28.82 7.54
CA LEU A 89 -3.62 -28.56 6.08
C LEU A 89 -4.95 -28.02 5.56
N SER A 90 -5.43 -26.97 6.21
CA SER A 90 -6.81 -26.53 6.05
C SER A 90 -6.98 -25.72 4.77
N LEU A 91 -7.94 -26.14 3.93
CA LEU A 91 -8.34 -25.38 2.74
C LEU A 91 -8.80 -23.95 3.12
N ILE A 92 -9.28 -23.74 4.34
CA ILE A 92 -9.67 -22.42 4.86
C ILE A 92 -8.44 -21.51 5.00
N VAL A 93 -7.29 -22.03 5.45
CA VAL A 93 -6.05 -21.26 5.56
C VAL A 93 -5.59 -20.82 4.18
N PHE A 94 -5.61 -21.73 3.20
CA PHE A 94 -5.29 -21.39 1.81
C PHE A 94 -6.23 -20.30 1.24
N LEU A 95 -7.55 -20.45 1.42
CA LEU A 95 -8.53 -19.46 0.99
C LEU A 95 -8.32 -18.09 1.65
N ASN A 96 -7.96 -18.06 2.94
CA ASN A 96 -7.66 -16.83 3.65
C ASN A 96 -6.41 -16.13 3.07
N LEU A 97 -5.36 -16.89 2.73
CA LEU A 97 -4.16 -16.35 2.10
C LEU A 97 -4.45 -15.80 0.71
N LEU A 98 -5.24 -16.52 -0.10
CA LEU A 98 -5.65 -16.06 -1.43
C LEU A 98 -6.52 -14.80 -1.35
N TYR A 99 -7.49 -14.78 -0.43
CA TYR A 99 -8.33 -13.62 -0.17
C TYR A 99 -7.51 -12.40 0.28
N GLY A 100 -6.53 -12.61 1.17
CA GLY A 100 -5.63 -11.57 1.65
C GLY A 100 -4.82 -10.95 0.51
N PHE A 101 -4.26 -11.79 -0.37
CA PHE A 101 -3.51 -11.31 -1.53
C PHE A 101 -4.39 -10.59 -2.55
N THR A 102 -5.59 -11.11 -2.82
CA THR A 102 -6.56 -10.48 -3.73
C THR A 102 -6.98 -9.11 -3.19
N SER A 103 -7.27 -9.01 -1.89
CA SER A 103 -7.57 -7.74 -1.22
C SER A 103 -6.41 -6.76 -1.31
N PHE A 104 -5.19 -7.23 -1.06
CA PHE A 104 -4.00 -6.41 -1.17
C PHE A 104 -3.82 -5.85 -2.58
N THR A 105 -3.94 -6.68 -3.62
CA THR A 105 -3.78 -6.25 -5.02
C THR A 105 -4.86 -5.25 -5.45
N SER A 106 -6.12 -5.44 -5.02
CA SER A 106 -7.22 -4.49 -5.27
C SER A 106 -6.94 -3.13 -4.64
N LEU A 107 -6.51 -3.12 -3.37
CA LEU A 107 -6.17 -1.89 -2.65
C LEU A 107 -4.93 -1.22 -3.24
N ALA A 108 -3.89 -1.99 -3.57
CA ALA A 108 -2.69 -1.48 -4.21
C ALA A 108 -3.02 -0.83 -5.55
N LEU A 109 -3.83 -1.49 -6.40
CA LEU A 109 -4.30 -0.91 -7.65
C LEU A 109 -5.06 0.39 -7.41
N PHE A 110 -5.96 0.43 -6.43
CA PHE A 110 -6.70 1.64 -6.06
C PHE A 110 -5.76 2.78 -5.67
N PHE A 111 -4.85 2.55 -4.73
CA PHE A 111 -3.99 3.61 -4.20
C PHE A 111 -2.93 4.07 -5.19
N ILE A 112 -2.20 3.13 -5.80
CA ILE A 112 -1.10 3.46 -6.72
C ILE A 112 -1.63 4.26 -7.90
N THR A 113 -2.80 3.93 -8.43
CA THR A 113 -3.34 4.57 -9.64
C THR A 113 -4.33 5.70 -9.37
N THR A 114 -4.60 6.05 -8.10
CA THR A 114 -5.55 7.12 -7.77
C THR A 114 -4.83 8.29 -7.09
N PRO A 115 -4.71 9.42 -7.80
CA PRO A 115 -4.18 10.65 -7.21
C PRO A 115 -5.05 11.14 -6.03
N PRO A 116 -4.43 11.70 -4.96
CA PRO A 116 -5.14 12.19 -3.78
C PRO A 116 -6.25 13.20 -4.08
N GLN A 117 -6.03 14.02 -5.11
CA GLN A 117 -6.96 15.06 -5.55
C GLN A 117 -8.30 14.48 -6.02
N HIS A 118 -8.27 13.31 -6.65
CA HIS A 118 -9.48 12.66 -7.12
C HIS A 118 -10.28 12.02 -5.98
N ILE A 119 -9.60 11.42 -4.99
CA ILE A 119 -10.24 10.92 -3.78
C ILE A 119 -10.96 12.06 -3.03
N ARG A 120 -10.29 13.21 -2.91
CA ARG A 120 -10.88 14.42 -2.30
C ARG A 120 -12.14 14.90 -3.03
N LYS A 121 -12.22 14.75 -4.36
CA LYS A 121 -13.41 15.12 -5.13
C LYS A 121 -14.59 14.17 -4.92
N VAL A 122 -14.33 12.88 -4.70
CA VAL A 122 -15.39 11.87 -4.50
C VAL A 122 -15.89 11.87 -3.05
N VAL A 123 -14.98 11.91 -2.08
CA VAL A 123 -15.31 11.72 -0.66
C VAL A 123 -15.53 13.07 0.05
N GLY A 124 -15.17 14.19 -0.58
CA GLY A 124 -15.14 15.50 0.06
C GLY A 124 -13.90 15.69 0.94
N PHE A 125 -13.84 16.82 1.65
CA PHE A 125 -12.76 17.12 2.59
C PHE A 125 -12.96 16.39 3.92
N ASN A 126 -12.76 15.08 3.90
CA ASN A 126 -12.94 14.22 5.08
C ASN A 126 -11.60 13.67 5.58
N VAL A 127 -11.59 13.14 6.80
CA VAL A 127 -10.44 12.52 7.48
C VAL A 127 -9.67 11.57 6.54
N LEU A 128 -10.38 10.79 5.72
CA LEU A 128 -9.78 9.86 4.77
C LEU A 128 -8.85 10.56 3.73
N SER A 129 -9.25 11.72 3.24
CA SER A 129 -8.48 12.50 2.26
C SER A 129 -7.22 13.11 2.88
N LEU A 130 -7.33 13.55 4.15
CA LEU A 130 -6.21 14.02 4.97
C LEU A 130 -5.24 12.88 5.27
N SER A 131 -5.74 11.73 5.74
CA SER A 131 -4.94 10.54 6.01
C SER A 131 -4.16 10.09 4.78
N TYR A 132 -4.76 10.16 3.60
CA TYR A 132 -4.09 9.79 2.35
C TYR A 132 -2.99 10.81 1.95
N LEU A 133 -3.24 12.10 2.17
CA LEU A 133 -2.23 13.14 1.96
C LEU A 133 -1.06 12.99 2.93
N PHE A 134 -1.34 12.69 4.20
CA PHE A 134 -0.33 12.38 5.22
C PHE A 134 0.46 11.12 4.88
N LEU A 135 -0.19 10.05 4.43
CA LEU A 135 0.49 8.83 4.02
C LEU A 135 1.49 9.10 2.89
N ARG A 136 1.11 9.93 1.91
CA ARG A 136 2.01 10.33 0.82
C ARG A 136 3.21 11.15 1.32
N LEU A 137 2.97 12.12 2.21
CA LEU A 137 4.05 12.92 2.80
C LEU A 137 4.99 12.04 3.63
N ALA A 138 4.44 11.10 4.39
CA ALA A 138 5.18 10.13 5.18
C ALA A 138 6.09 9.26 4.31
N LEU A 139 5.57 8.73 3.21
CA LEU A 139 6.34 7.92 2.27
C LEU A 139 7.51 8.70 1.66
N ARG A 140 7.30 9.97 1.31
CA ARG A 140 8.36 10.83 0.78
C ARG A 140 9.46 11.08 1.83
N ASP A 141 9.06 11.39 3.05
CA ASP A 141 10.02 11.60 4.15
C ASP A 141 10.83 10.35 4.46
N VAL A 142 10.20 9.17 4.37
CA VAL A 142 10.92 7.89 4.53
C VAL A 142 12.01 7.76 3.47
N VAL A 143 11.75 8.13 2.22
CA VAL A 143 12.78 8.11 1.15
C VAL A 143 13.90 9.08 1.49
N ASP A 144 13.57 10.35 1.79
CA ASP A 144 14.56 11.39 2.09
C ASP A 144 15.44 10.99 3.30
N ILE A 145 14.85 10.40 4.34
CA ILE A 145 15.57 9.91 5.53
C ILE A 145 16.45 8.71 5.18
N VAL A 146 15.95 7.77 4.39
CA VAL A 146 16.72 6.58 3.97
C VAL A 146 17.91 7.01 3.12
N ASP A 147 17.75 7.98 2.23
CA ASP A 147 18.82 8.49 1.38
C ASP A 147 19.85 9.29 2.19
N ALA A 148 19.40 10.11 3.15
CA ALA A 148 20.27 10.79 4.09
C ALA A 148 21.08 9.80 4.95
N LEU A 149 20.47 8.69 5.37
CA LEU A 149 21.16 7.63 6.12
C LEU A 149 22.16 6.89 5.22
N ARG A 150 21.79 6.56 3.98
CA ARG A 150 22.70 5.94 3.00
C ARG A 150 23.91 6.82 2.70
N ALA A 151 23.70 8.13 2.53
CA ALA A 151 24.79 9.10 2.34
C ALA A 151 25.76 9.13 3.53
N ARG A 152 25.28 8.78 4.73
CA ARG A 152 26.09 8.63 5.95
C ARG A 152 26.70 7.23 6.13
N GLY A 153 26.69 6.40 5.09
CA GLY A 153 27.27 5.05 5.10
C GLY A 153 26.35 3.97 5.69
N TRP A 154 25.05 4.23 5.85
CA TRP A 154 24.11 3.21 6.29
C TRP A 154 23.85 2.17 5.18
N SER A 155 24.19 0.91 5.45
CA SER A 155 23.94 -0.23 4.57
C SER A 155 22.75 -1.07 5.06
N VAL A 156 21.92 -1.54 4.12
CA VAL A 156 20.78 -2.43 4.42
C VAL A 156 21.26 -3.82 4.85
N ARG A 157 22.48 -4.22 4.47
CA ARG A 157 23.14 -5.43 4.98
C ARG A 157 23.80 -5.12 6.32
N GLY A 158 23.31 -5.72 7.40
CA GLY A 158 23.90 -5.56 8.74
C GLY A 158 22.96 -5.86 9.91
N ASN A 159 23.41 -5.51 11.11
CA ASN A 159 22.71 -5.72 12.37
C ASN A 159 21.28 -5.11 12.36
N PRO A 160 20.22 -5.88 12.68
CA PRO A 160 18.84 -5.39 12.70
C PRO A 160 18.61 -4.19 13.62
N LEU A 161 19.45 -4.00 14.65
CA LEU A 161 19.42 -2.81 15.52
C LEU A 161 19.68 -1.51 14.75
N LYS A 162 20.40 -1.55 13.62
CA LYS A 162 20.61 -0.37 12.76
C LYS A 162 19.33 0.10 12.07
N HIS A 163 18.32 -0.76 11.92
CA HIS A 163 17.02 -0.38 11.37
C HIS A 163 16.14 0.35 12.40
N ILE A 164 16.39 0.15 13.70
CA ILE A 164 15.68 0.86 14.78
C ILE A 164 15.97 2.37 14.72
N TYR A 165 17.21 2.77 14.42
CA TYR A 165 17.55 4.18 14.25
C TYR A 165 16.81 4.83 13.08
N ALA A 166 16.67 4.10 11.97
CA ALA A 166 15.90 4.56 10.82
C ALA A 166 14.41 4.70 11.16
N LEU A 167 13.82 3.71 11.84
CA LEU A 167 12.44 3.75 12.31
C LEU A 167 12.20 4.91 13.29
N ARG A 168 13.15 5.18 14.20
CA ARG A 168 13.07 6.29 15.15
C ARG A 168 13.15 7.64 14.44
N ALA A 169 14.02 7.78 13.44
CA ALA A 169 14.12 9.01 12.64
C ALA A 169 12.83 9.29 11.87
N VAL A 170 12.25 8.27 11.23
CA VAL A 170 10.95 8.36 10.55
C VAL A 170 9.85 8.73 11.53
N GLY A 171 9.76 8.04 12.67
CA GLY A 171 8.75 8.31 13.70
C GLY A 171 8.82 9.74 14.23
N ASN A 172 10.01 10.23 14.57
CA ASN A 172 10.19 11.60 15.04
C ASN A 172 9.81 12.65 13.98
N SER A 173 10.16 12.43 12.70
CA SER A 173 9.80 13.33 11.60
C SER A 173 8.28 13.40 11.40
N LEU A 174 7.58 12.27 11.55
CA LEU A 174 6.13 12.23 11.44
C LEU A 174 5.46 12.97 12.59
N ILE A 175 5.92 12.77 13.83
CA ILE A 175 5.37 13.43 15.02
C ILE A 175 5.53 14.95 14.91
N THR A 176 6.72 15.44 14.53
CA THR A 176 6.94 16.88 14.39
C THR A 176 6.04 17.49 13.32
N LYS A 177 5.90 16.85 12.15
CA LYS A 177 5.00 17.35 11.09
C LYS A 177 3.53 17.30 11.45
N ILE A 178 3.08 16.29 12.20
CA ILE A 178 1.72 16.25 12.73
C ILE A 178 1.50 17.44 13.67
N ASN A 179 2.43 17.68 14.60
CA ASN A 179 2.34 18.82 15.52
C ASN A 179 2.32 20.16 14.77
N TYR A 180 3.23 20.36 13.80
CA TYR A 180 3.19 21.57 12.96
C TYR A 180 1.89 21.72 12.18
N SER A 181 1.33 20.62 11.69
CA SER A 181 0.05 20.65 10.97
C SER A 181 -1.10 21.03 11.91
N ILE A 182 -1.14 20.44 13.11
CA ILE A 182 -2.11 20.78 14.16
C ILE A 182 -1.98 22.25 14.54
N ASP A 183 -0.77 22.73 14.81
CA ASP A 183 -0.49 24.13 15.14
C ASP A 183 -0.92 25.07 14.00
N SER A 184 -0.70 24.68 12.74
CA SER A 184 -1.11 25.47 11.58
C SER A 184 -2.63 25.50 11.38
N ILE A 185 -3.34 24.41 11.72
CA ILE A 185 -4.81 24.34 11.67
C ILE A 185 -5.40 25.19 12.79
N ARG A 186 -4.80 25.08 13.99
CA ARG A 186 -5.14 25.89 15.15
C ARG A 186 -4.95 27.39 14.88
N ALA A 187 -3.83 27.76 14.25
CA ALA A 187 -3.55 29.13 13.84
C ALA A 187 -4.53 29.66 12.78
N ARG A 188 -5.22 28.78 12.05
CA ARG A 188 -6.26 29.16 11.07
C ARG A 188 -7.65 29.32 11.70
N GLY A 189 -7.79 29.15 13.02
CA GLY A 189 -9.07 29.26 13.72
C GLY A 189 -10.05 28.14 13.39
N LEU A 190 -9.56 27.03 12.82
CA LEU A 190 -10.33 25.83 12.55
C LEU A 190 -10.25 24.90 13.77
N GLU A 191 -10.75 25.37 14.91
CA GLU A 191 -11.02 24.53 16.08
C GLU A 191 -12.52 24.19 16.09
N GLU A 192 -12.91 23.10 15.42
CA GLU A 192 -14.11 22.31 15.73
C GLU A 192 -13.83 20.82 15.51
#